data_AF-A0A6I3KLD4-F1
#
_entry.id   AF-A0A6I3KLD4-F1
#
_cell.length_a   1.000
_cell.length_b   1.000
_cell.length_c   1.000
_cell.angle_alpha   90.00
_cell.angle_beta   90.00
_cell.angle_gamma   90.00
#
_symmetry.space_group_name_H-M   'P 1'
#
loop_
_entity.id
_entity.type
_entity.pdbx_description
1 polymer ?
#
loop_
_entity_poly.entity_id
_entity_poly.type
_entity_poly.pdbx_seq_one_letter_code
_entity_poly.pdbx_strand_id
1 'polypeptide(L)' 'MTTAVTHSQQRADVRVVALVAFAFGAALVFTTGFAHSAMLHSAAHDTRHSLSFPCH' A
#
# COMPACT_ATOMS: atom_id res chain seq x y z
N MET A 1 -13.19 -26.52 -34.37
CA MET A 1 -12.38 -27.04 -33.26
C MET A 1 -11.84 -25.83 -32.51
N THR A 2 -12.46 -25.46 -31.40
CA THR A 2 -12.07 -24.32 -30.55
C THR A 2 -11.48 -24.87 -29.26
N THR A 3 -10.19 -24.65 -29.03
CA THR A 3 -9.51 -25.04 -27.80
C THR A 3 -9.75 -23.98 -26.73
N ALA A 4 -10.39 -24.36 -25.63
CA ALA A 4 -10.53 -23.49 -24.46
C ALA A 4 -9.21 -23.47 -23.70
N VAL A 5 -8.52 -22.33 -23.70
CA VAL A 5 -7.35 -22.09 -22.84
C VAL A 5 -7.85 -21.91 -21.41
N THR A 6 -7.59 -22.90 -20.56
CA THR A 6 -7.87 -22.77 -19.13
C THR A 6 -6.73 -21.97 -18.51
N HIS A 7 -6.96 -20.69 -18.24
CA HIS A 7 -6.04 -19.88 -17.43
C HIS A 7 -6.05 -20.44 -16.00
N SER A 8 -5.02 -21.20 -15.64
CA SER A 8 -4.72 -21.52 -14.25
C SER A 8 -4.37 -20.21 -13.53
N GLN A 9 -5.36 -19.56 -12.91
CA GLN A 9 -5.10 -18.45 -12.01
C GLN A 9 -4.31 -18.98 -10.83
N GLN A 10 -2.99 -18.72 -10.83
CA GLN A 10 -2.14 -18.88 -9.68
C GLN A 10 -2.63 -17.92 -8.60
N ARG A 11 -3.54 -18.38 -7.72
CA ARG A 11 -3.95 -17.61 -6.55
C ARG A 11 -2.71 -17.44 -5.69
N ALA A 12 -2.21 -16.21 -5.61
CA ALA A 12 -1.28 -15.86 -4.56
C ALA A 12 -1.93 -16.21 -3.22
N ASP A 13 -1.14 -16.76 -2.29
CA ASP A 13 -1.62 -17.04 -0.94
C ASP A 13 -2.04 -15.70 -0.31
N VAL A 14 -3.34 -15.54 -0.12
CA VAL A 14 -3.95 -14.31 0.41
C VAL A 14 -3.38 -13.93 1.78
N ARG A 15 -2.89 -14.91 2.56
CA ARG A 15 -2.26 -14.66 3.86
C ARG A 15 -0.91 -14.00 3.70
N VAL A 16 -0.11 -14.45 2.73
CA VAL A 16 1.19 -13.84 2.41
C VAL A 16 0.98 -12.41 1.94
N VAL A 17 0.01 -12.18 1.05
CA VAL A 17 -0.34 -10.83 0.57
C VAL A 17 -0.80 -9.93 1.72
N ALA A 18 -1.66 -10.44 2.62
CA ALA A 18 -2.14 -9.69 3.77
C ALA A 18 -1.00 -9.31 4.74
N LEU A 19 -0.09 -10.24 5.03
CA LEU A 19 1.07 -9.98 5.88
C LEU A 19 2.00 -8.93 5.28
N VAL A 20 2.27 -9.00 3.97
CA VAL A 20 3.09 -8.00 3.27
C VAL A 20 2.41 -6.63 3.30
N ALA A 21 1.11 -6.55 3.02
CA ALA A 21 0.36 -5.31 3.08
C ALA A 21 0.37 -4.70 4.49
N PHE A 22 0.19 -5.53 5.52
CA PHE A 22 0.26 -5.10 6.92
C PHE A 22 1.66 -4.59 7.29
N ALA A 23 2.70 -5.34 6.97
CA ALA A 23 4.08 -4.96 7.24
C ALA A 23 4.46 -3.65 6.53
N PHE A 24 4.02 -3.48 5.28
CA PHE A 24 4.22 -2.26 4.52
C PHE A 24 3.52 -1.06 5.17
N GLY A 25 2.24 -1.21 5.54
CA GLY A 25 1.50 -0.16 6.25
C GLY A 25 2.15 0.22 7.58
N ALA A 26 2.58 -0.77 8.37
CA ALA A 26 3.30 -0.53 9.61
C ALA A 26 4.62 0.24 9.36
N ALA A 27 5.40 -0.15 8.35
CA ALA A 27 6.64 0.53 7.99
C ALA A 27 6.41 2.01 7.64
N LEU A 28 5.36 2.34 6.88
CA LEU A 28 5.01 3.73 6.57
C LEU A 28 4.71 4.54 7.85
N VAL A 29 3.94 3.98 8.79
CA VAL A 29 3.62 4.66 10.06
C VAL A 29 4.87 4.86 10.91
N PHE A 30 5.69 3.83 11.08
CA PHE A 30 6.92 3.92 11.87
C PHE A 30 7.93 4.90 11.26
N THR A 31 8.17 4.81 9.94
CA THR A 31 9.14 5.68 9.27
C THR A 31 8.74 7.14 9.31
N THR A 32 7.47 7.46 9.10
CA THR A 32 6.99 8.86 9.15
C THR A 32 6.86 9.39 10.58
N GLY A 33 6.46 8.54 11.53
CA GLY A 33 6.31 8.91 12.94
C GLY A 33 7.62 9.11 13.69
N PHE A 34 8.67 8.38 13.32
CA PHE A 34 10.01 8.47 13.93
C PHE A 34 11.07 9.04 12.98
N ALA A 35 10.68 9.62 11.84
CA ALA A 35 11.62 10.29 10.94
C ALA A 35 12.29 11.46 11.66
N HIS A 36 13.63 11.45 11.70
CA HIS A 36 14.40 12.63 12.12
C HIS A 36 14.38 13.73 11.04
N SER A 37 14.07 13.39 9.79
CA SER A 37 13.99 14.37 8.71
C SER A 37 12.62 15.05 8.70
N ALA A 38 12.65 16.39 8.87
CA ALA A 38 11.46 17.21 8.79
C ALA A 38 10.74 17.05 7.44
N MET A 39 11.47 16.79 6.35
CA MET A 39 10.90 16.57 5.02
C MET A 39 9.99 15.33 4.95
N LEU A 40 10.40 14.18 5.52
CA LEU A 40 9.57 12.96 5.49
C LEU A 40 8.31 13.14 6.36
N HIS A 41 8.46 13.79 7.51
CA HIS A 41 7.32 14.07 8.40
C HIS A 41 6.33 15.05 7.75
N SER A 42 6.83 16.13 7.15
CA SER A 42 5.99 17.10 6.41
C SER A 42 5.30 16.46 5.20
N ALA A 43 5.99 15.63 4.43
CA ALA A 43 5.37 14.94 3.28
C ALA A 43 4.21 14.00 3.71
N ALA A 44 4.32 13.36 4.87
CA ALA A 44 3.23 12.58 5.46
C ALA A 44 2.04 13.47 5.89
N HIS A 45 2.33 14.64 6.45
CA HIS A 45 1.32 15.66 6.77
C HIS A 45 0.69 16.32 5.55
N ASP A 46 1.40 16.45 4.43
CA ASP A 46 0.84 16.96 3.18
C ASP A 46 -0.07 15.91 2.54
N THR A 47 0.35 14.64 2.54
CA THR A 47 -0.45 13.53 2.05
C THR A 47 -1.82 13.46 2.73
N ARG A 48 -1.90 13.54 4.07
CA ARG A 48 -3.22 13.50 4.75
C ARG A 48 -4.11 14.69 4.35
N HIS A 49 -3.53 15.86 4.08
CA HIS A 49 -4.29 17.03 3.61
C HIS A 49 -4.76 16.84 2.16
N SER A 50 -3.93 16.26 1.30
CA SER A 50 -4.30 15.90 -0.08
C SER A 50 -5.36 14.80 -0.15
N LEU A 51 -5.39 13.87 0.80
CA LEU A 51 -6.43 12.85 0.90
C LEU A 51 -7.78 13.41 1.40
N SER A 52 -7.76 14.53 2.12
CA SER A 52 -8.98 15.29 2.47
C SER A 52 -9.37 16.34 1.44
N PHE A 53 -8.54 16.55 0.40
CA PHE A 53 -8.89 17.41 -0.72
C PHE A 53 -10.08 16.78 -1.44
N PRO A 54 -11.17 17.53 -1.69
CA PRO A 54 -12.40 16.95 -2.19
C PRO A 54 -12.13 16.25 -3.52
N CYS A 55 -12.62 15.00 -3.64
CA CYS A 55 -12.61 14.24 -4.88
C CYS A 55 -13.63 14.79 -5.91
N HIS A 56 -14.11 16.02 -5.71
CA HIS A 56 -14.94 16.80 -6.61
C HIS A 56 -14.41 18.23 -6.67
#